data_AF-A0A2Z7AEW0-F1
#
_entry.id   AF-A0A2Z7AEW0-F1
#
_cell.length_a   1.000
_cell.length_b   1.000
_cell.length_c   1.000
_cell.angle_alpha   90.00
_cell.angle_beta   90.00
_cell.angle_gamma   90.00
#
_symmetry.space_group_name_H-M   'P 1'
#
loop_
_entity.id
_entity.type
_entity.pdbx_description
1 polymer ?
#
loop_
_entity_poly.entity_id
_entity_poly.type
_entity_poly.pdbx_seq_one_letter_code
_entity_poly.pdbx_strand_id
1 'polypeptide(L)'
;MGPTSRLLRSPRNLKQRNVDRAASVLDSILRVLVSHSFLTCSKTEHGLRYGIAPKGKFFVADERGVSMAPFFALTLQQESANWGISFKDMVLEGRALCENAQRHYANFASNSDANKIFNNAMQCVSTLTMKQILKIYNGFDGMHSLVDVGGGNGATLDMIISKYTSIKGINLDLPTVIQTAPTYKGMNIYMCVFVCVCKEKSTYWPSNHRLYLAGVEHVAGDMFAELPKADAIMLKKGKVIVIEHILPEIPQTDVYSRASSLQNILMLLINGRERTKVEYEAMTKEAGFDELRVVCHAFGAYVMELVKF
;
A
#
# COMPACT_ATOMS: atom_id res chain seq x y z
N MET A 1 16.78 -24.46 11.91
CA MET A 1 18.16 -24.81 11.48
C MET A 1 18.15 -25.00 9.98
N GLY A 2 18.87 -24.15 9.25
CA GLY A 2 18.79 -24.07 7.80
C GLY A 2 19.46 -25.24 7.05
N PRO A 3 19.21 -25.36 5.73
CA PRO A 3 19.68 -26.44 4.86
C PRO A 3 21.21 -26.52 4.67
N THR A 4 21.97 -25.71 5.39
CA THR A 4 23.43 -25.60 5.27
C THR A 4 24.22 -26.75 5.93
N SER A 5 23.59 -27.67 6.67
CA SER A 5 24.30 -28.67 7.48
C SER A 5 24.51 -30.05 6.86
N ARG A 6 24.12 -30.31 5.59
CA ARG A 6 24.25 -31.64 4.98
C ARG A 6 24.96 -31.67 3.61
N LEU A 7 26.11 -31.00 3.47
CA LEU A 7 26.91 -31.03 2.24
C LEU A 7 28.39 -31.40 2.46
N LEU A 8 28.63 -32.53 3.13
CA LEU A 8 29.98 -33.09 3.28
C LEU A 8 30.03 -34.59 2.96
N ARG A 9 30.13 -34.94 1.67
CA ARG A 9 31.00 -36.03 1.15
C ARG A 9 31.55 -35.66 -0.26
N SER A 10 32.89 -35.68 -0.35
CA SER A 10 33.89 -35.46 -1.43
C SER A 10 33.59 -34.69 -2.75
N PRO A 11 34.44 -33.70 -3.16
CA PRO A 11 33.91 -32.38 -3.53
C PRO A 11 34.73 -31.62 -4.59
N ARG A 12 34.96 -32.15 -5.80
CA ARG A 12 35.49 -31.31 -6.90
C ARG A 12 34.56 -31.20 -8.11
N ASN A 13 33.89 -32.26 -8.53
CA ASN A 13 32.99 -32.19 -9.70
C ASN A 13 31.54 -31.83 -9.36
N LEU A 14 31.01 -32.21 -8.19
CA LEU A 14 29.63 -31.87 -7.79
C LEU A 14 29.50 -30.41 -7.32
N LYS A 15 30.47 -29.91 -6.54
CA LYS A 15 30.49 -28.50 -6.13
C LYS A 15 30.70 -27.58 -7.34
N GLN A 16 31.62 -27.91 -8.25
CA GLN A 16 31.84 -27.12 -9.46
C GLN A 16 30.64 -27.19 -10.42
N ARG A 17 30.07 -28.37 -10.71
CA ARG A 17 28.84 -28.47 -11.53
C ARG A 17 27.66 -27.70 -10.93
N ASN A 18 27.53 -27.68 -9.61
CA ASN A 18 26.50 -26.90 -8.93
C ASN A 18 26.77 -25.39 -9.06
N VAL A 19 28.04 -24.96 -9.03
CA VAL A 19 28.45 -23.57 -9.26
C VAL A 19 28.20 -23.16 -10.73
N ASP A 20 28.58 -23.99 -11.70
CA ASP A 20 28.38 -23.71 -13.13
C ASP A 20 26.88 -23.64 -13.47
N ARG A 21 26.08 -24.57 -12.92
CA ARG A 21 24.62 -24.55 -13.05
C ARG A 21 24.01 -23.33 -12.38
N ALA A 22 24.45 -22.98 -11.17
CA ALA A 22 23.97 -21.78 -10.48
C ALA A 22 24.32 -20.49 -11.27
N ALA A 23 25.53 -20.41 -11.83
CA ALA A 23 25.96 -19.31 -12.67
C ALA A 23 25.12 -19.20 -13.94
N SER A 24 24.83 -20.32 -14.61
CA SER A 24 23.97 -20.36 -15.80
C SER A 24 22.52 -19.94 -15.50
N VAL A 25 21.96 -20.39 -14.38
CA VAL A 25 20.62 -19.96 -13.92
C VAL A 25 20.60 -18.46 -13.61
N LEU A 26 21.61 -17.97 -12.89
CA LEU A 26 21.73 -16.56 -12.56
C LEU A 26 21.87 -15.70 -13.83
N ASP A 27 22.74 -16.07 -14.77
CA ASP A 27 22.90 -15.38 -16.05
C ASP A 27 21.58 -15.32 -16.83
N SER A 28 20.81 -16.42 -16.83
CA SER A 28 19.49 -16.47 -17.46
C SER A 28 18.50 -15.49 -16.82
N ILE A 29 18.44 -15.42 -15.49
CA ILE A 29 17.60 -14.45 -14.76
C ILE A 29 18.04 -13.02 -15.07
N LEU A 30 19.36 -12.74 -15.02
CA LEU A 30 19.90 -11.41 -15.28
C LEU A 30 19.59 -10.96 -16.72
N ARG A 31 19.65 -11.85 -17.71
CA ARG A 31 19.25 -11.56 -19.09
C ARG A 31 17.79 -11.17 -19.22
N VAL A 32 16.87 -11.85 -18.50
CA VAL A 32 15.46 -11.46 -18.45
C VAL A 32 15.33 -10.04 -17.88
N LEU A 33 16.03 -9.73 -16.79
CA LEU A 33 15.99 -8.39 -16.19
C LEU A 33 16.58 -7.31 -17.12
N VAL A 34 17.62 -7.63 -17.89
CA VAL A 34 18.17 -6.73 -18.93
C VAL A 34 17.15 -6.51 -20.04
N SER A 35 16.50 -7.57 -20.55
CA SER A 35 15.49 -7.45 -21.62
C SER A 35 14.28 -6.59 -21.23
N HIS A 36 14.01 -6.44 -19.93
CA HIS A 36 12.95 -5.59 -19.38
C HIS A 36 13.45 -4.26 -18.80
N SER A 37 14.71 -3.88 -19.12
CA SER A 37 15.37 -2.63 -18.74
C SER A 37 15.52 -2.39 -17.23
N PHE A 38 15.50 -3.44 -16.40
CA PHE A 38 15.82 -3.33 -14.97
C PHE A 38 17.33 -3.29 -14.73
N LEU A 39 18.10 -3.96 -15.60
CA LEU A 39 19.56 -3.97 -15.58
C LEU A 39 20.13 -3.52 -16.93
N THR A 40 21.35 -3.00 -16.92
CA THR A 40 22.20 -2.81 -18.10
C THR A 40 23.20 -3.95 -18.21
N CYS A 41 23.60 -4.32 -19.42
CA CYS A 41 24.65 -5.30 -19.65
C CYS A 41 25.73 -4.71 -20.55
N SER A 42 26.99 -4.93 -20.20
CA SER A 42 28.16 -4.57 -21.01
C SER A 42 29.13 -5.74 -21.07
N LYS A 43 29.77 -5.93 -22.23
CA LYS A 43 30.83 -6.94 -22.39
C LYS A 43 32.17 -6.36 -21.93
N THR A 44 32.92 -7.10 -21.13
CA THR A 44 34.28 -6.78 -20.67
C THR A 44 35.24 -7.91 -21.06
N GLU A 45 36.54 -7.71 -20.82
CA GLU A 45 37.57 -8.75 -21.01
C GLU A 45 37.33 -10.00 -20.16
N HIS A 46 36.61 -9.87 -19.04
CA HIS A 46 36.32 -10.95 -18.10
C HIS A 46 34.91 -11.52 -18.24
N GLY A 47 34.17 -11.16 -19.29
CA GLY A 47 32.82 -11.65 -19.56
C GLY A 47 31.75 -10.57 -19.52
N LEU A 48 30.52 -10.95 -19.16
CA LEU A 48 29.40 -10.01 -19.07
C LEU A 48 29.39 -9.32 -17.70
N ARG A 49 29.26 -8.00 -17.72
CA ARG A 49 29.05 -7.17 -16.52
C ARG A 49 27.63 -6.63 -16.54
N TYR A 50 26.94 -6.83 -15.43
CA TYR A 50 25.59 -6.32 -15.19
C TYR A 50 25.63 -5.10 -14.27
N GLY A 51 24.81 -4.10 -14.57
CA GLY A 51 24.66 -2.88 -13.79
C GLY A 51 23.19 -2.55 -13.56
N ILE A 52 22.88 -1.77 -12.52
CA ILE A 52 21.50 -1.36 -12.23
C ILE A 52 21.08 -0.22 -13.17
N ALA A 53 20.00 -0.44 -13.92
CA ALA A 53 19.39 0.60 -14.76
C ALA A 53 18.46 1.51 -13.92
N PRO A 54 18.02 2.68 -14.42
CA PRO A 54 17.11 3.57 -13.68
C PRO A 54 15.85 2.88 -13.13
N LYS A 55 15.23 1.98 -13.91
CA LYS A 55 14.07 1.19 -13.47
C LYS A 55 14.42 0.21 -12.34
N GLY A 56 15.63 -0.36 -12.35
CA GLY A 56 16.12 -1.24 -11.29
C GLY A 56 16.39 -0.53 -9.97
N LYS A 57 16.64 0.79 -9.98
CA LYS A 57 16.87 1.56 -8.74
C LYS A 57 15.68 1.52 -7.78
N PHE A 58 14.45 1.33 -8.28
CA PHE A 58 13.26 1.17 -7.43
C PHE A 58 13.31 -0.10 -6.58
N PHE A 59 14.13 -1.10 -6.92
CA PHE A 59 14.26 -2.38 -6.22
C PHE A 59 15.50 -2.45 -5.33
N VAL A 60 16.25 -1.35 -5.23
CA VAL A 60 17.39 -1.21 -4.34
C VAL A 60 16.98 -0.28 -3.21
N ALA A 61 17.26 -0.69 -1.96
CA ALA A 61 16.95 0.10 -0.79
C ALA A 61 17.62 1.48 -0.87
N ASP A 62 16.85 2.54 -0.62
CA ASP A 62 17.39 3.89 -0.46
C ASP A 62 18.09 4.05 0.90
N GLU A 63 18.59 5.25 1.19
CA GLU A 63 19.29 5.57 2.45
C GLU A 63 18.46 5.28 3.71
N ARG A 64 17.13 5.22 3.58
CA ARG A 64 16.19 4.90 4.66
C ARG A 64 15.72 3.45 4.63
N GLY A 65 16.33 2.61 3.79
CA GLY A 65 16.00 1.20 3.66
C GLY A 65 14.79 0.90 2.76
N VAL A 66 14.23 1.90 2.07
CA VAL A 66 12.95 1.75 1.34
C VAL A 66 13.18 1.35 -0.11
N SER A 67 12.45 0.34 -0.61
CA SER A 67 12.43 -0.08 -2.02
C SER A 67 11.10 -0.75 -2.37
N MET A 68 10.80 -0.96 -3.65
CA MET A 68 9.65 -1.72 -4.16
C MET A 68 9.79 -3.24 -4.02
N ALA A 69 10.94 -3.74 -3.53
CA ALA A 69 11.19 -5.17 -3.42
C ALA A 69 10.16 -5.91 -2.53
N PRO A 70 9.72 -5.38 -1.36
CA PRO A 70 8.70 -6.02 -0.54
C PRO A 70 7.34 -6.13 -1.24
N PHE A 71 6.91 -5.09 -1.97
CA PHE A 71 5.67 -5.13 -2.74
C PHE A 71 5.72 -6.20 -3.84
N PHE A 72 6.84 -6.31 -4.55
CA PHE A 72 7.04 -7.37 -5.54
C PHE A 72 7.04 -8.76 -4.88
N ALA A 73 7.67 -8.92 -3.72
CA ALA A 73 7.65 -10.18 -2.97
C ALA A 73 6.23 -10.59 -2.53
N LEU A 74 5.37 -9.63 -2.16
CA LEU A 74 3.97 -9.88 -1.84
C LEU A 74 3.20 -10.43 -3.06
N THR A 75 3.42 -9.84 -4.24
CA THR A 75 2.75 -10.30 -5.49
C THR A 75 3.18 -11.71 -5.93
N LEU A 76 4.34 -12.19 -5.45
CA LEU A 76 4.89 -13.51 -5.76
C LEU A 76 4.56 -14.59 -4.71
N GLN A 77 3.85 -14.26 -3.63
CA GLN A 77 3.43 -15.25 -2.63
C GLN A 77 2.53 -16.32 -3.27
N GLN A 78 2.57 -17.54 -2.73
CA GLN A 78 1.94 -18.73 -3.34
C GLN A 78 0.40 -18.62 -3.40
N GLU A 79 -0.20 -17.89 -2.47
CA GLU A 79 -1.63 -17.54 -2.46
C GLU A 79 -2.00 -16.69 -3.68
N SER A 80 -1.05 -15.92 -4.22
CA SER A 80 -1.19 -15.14 -5.45
C SER A 80 -1.01 -15.98 -6.73
N ALA A 81 -0.48 -17.20 -6.62
CA ALA A 81 -0.24 -18.06 -7.78
C ALA A 81 -1.50 -18.81 -8.27
N ASN A 82 -2.57 -18.85 -7.47
CA ASN A 82 -3.83 -19.52 -7.81
C ASN A 82 -4.86 -18.61 -8.51
N TRP A 83 -4.47 -17.39 -8.89
CA TRP A 83 -5.37 -16.40 -9.51
C TRP A 83 -6.14 -16.93 -10.72
N GLY A 84 -5.53 -17.79 -11.55
CA GLY A 84 -6.18 -18.33 -12.74
C GLY A 84 -7.44 -19.16 -12.45
N ILE A 85 -7.49 -19.85 -11.32
CA ILE A 85 -8.69 -20.58 -10.87
C ILE A 85 -9.70 -19.59 -10.29
N SER A 86 -9.22 -18.65 -9.47
CA SER A 86 -10.05 -17.62 -8.83
C SER A 86 -10.77 -16.71 -9.82
N PHE A 87 -10.14 -16.31 -10.93
CA PHE A 87 -10.78 -15.42 -11.91
C PHE A 87 -11.97 -16.06 -12.62
N LYS A 88 -11.89 -17.36 -12.91
CA LYS A 88 -13.02 -18.07 -13.52
C LYS A 88 -14.24 -18.01 -12.61
N ASP A 89 -14.06 -18.33 -11.32
CA ASP A 89 -15.16 -18.36 -10.36
C ASP A 89 -15.67 -16.94 -10.06
N MET A 90 -14.78 -15.95 -9.98
CA MET A 90 -15.17 -14.52 -9.89
C MET A 90 -16.05 -14.08 -11.05
N VAL A 91 -15.72 -14.47 -12.28
CA VAL A 91 -16.51 -14.09 -13.47
C VAL A 91 -17.83 -14.85 -13.54
N LEU A 92 -17.84 -16.15 -13.20
CA LEU A 92 -19.05 -16.98 -13.30
C LEU A 92 -20.03 -16.77 -12.15
N GLU A 93 -19.53 -16.49 -10.95
CA GLU A 93 -20.32 -16.47 -9.72
C GLU A 93 -20.40 -15.09 -9.07
N GLY A 94 -19.60 -14.12 -9.52
CA GLY A 94 -19.54 -12.78 -8.94
C GLY A 94 -18.93 -12.73 -7.54
N ARG A 95 -18.26 -13.80 -7.09
CA ARG A 95 -17.69 -13.91 -5.74
C ARG A 95 -16.20 -13.59 -5.74
N ALA A 96 -15.78 -12.70 -4.85
CA ALA A 96 -14.36 -12.44 -4.61
C ALA A 96 -13.68 -13.66 -3.95
N LEU A 97 -12.35 -13.79 -4.11
CA LEU A 97 -11.57 -14.82 -3.42
C LEU A 97 -11.69 -14.68 -1.90
N CYS A 98 -11.79 -13.44 -1.41
CA CYS A 98 -12.13 -13.12 -0.03
C CYS A 98 -13.25 -12.08 -0.01
N GLU A 99 -14.46 -12.51 0.36
CA GLU A 99 -15.63 -11.61 0.46
C GLU A 99 -15.49 -10.58 1.60
N ASN A 100 -14.66 -10.89 2.60
CA ASN A 100 -14.43 -10.03 3.75
C ASN A 100 -12.94 -9.65 3.85
N ALA A 101 -12.58 -8.42 3.46
CA ALA A 101 -11.21 -7.95 3.52
C ALA A 101 -10.64 -7.97 4.95
N GLN A 102 -11.45 -7.81 6.00
CA GLN A 102 -10.96 -7.95 7.38
C GLN A 102 -10.43 -9.36 7.65
N ARG A 103 -11.10 -10.39 7.11
CA ARG A 103 -10.64 -11.77 7.20
C ARG A 103 -9.35 -11.97 6.40
N HIS A 104 -9.23 -11.33 5.23
CA HIS A 104 -8.00 -11.32 4.45
C HIS A 104 -6.81 -10.76 5.26
N TYR A 105 -6.97 -9.58 5.87
CA TYR A 105 -5.95 -8.99 6.73
C TYR A 105 -5.68 -9.81 7.99
N ALA A 106 -6.72 -10.40 8.60
CA ALA A 106 -6.56 -11.28 9.75
C ALA A 106 -5.75 -12.55 9.42
N ASN A 107 -5.91 -13.09 8.20
CA ASN A 107 -5.11 -14.23 7.74
C ASN A 107 -3.63 -13.85 7.68
N PHE A 108 -3.28 -12.66 7.16
CA PHE A 108 -1.91 -12.16 7.23
C PHE A 108 -1.44 -12.02 8.68
N ALA A 109 -2.24 -11.38 9.54
CA ALA A 109 -1.90 -11.19 10.95
C ALA A 109 -1.70 -12.51 11.73
N SER A 110 -2.37 -13.60 11.30
CA SER A 110 -2.26 -14.92 11.92
C SER A 110 -0.90 -15.61 11.67
N ASN A 111 -0.15 -15.17 10.65
CA ASN A 111 1.17 -15.68 10.30
C ASN A 111 2.21 -14.56 10.36
N SER A 112 3.15 -14.65 11.29
CA SER A 112 4.10 -13.56 11.55
C SER A 112 4.99 -13.19 10.36
N ASP A 113 5.31 -14.14 9.48
CA ASP A 113 6.12 -13.87 8.29
C ASP A 113 5.27 -13.25 7.17
N ALA A 114 4.04 -13.75 6.97
CA ALA A 114 3.10 -13.17 6.01
C ALA A 114 2.70 -11.73 6.41
N ASN A 115 2.43 -11.50 7.70
CA ASN A 115 2.16 -10.17 8.25
C ASN A 115 3.31 -9.18 7.99
N LYS A 116 4.56 -9.62 8.21
CA LYS A 116 5.75 -8.78 7.93
C LYS A 116 5.86 -8.44 6.45
N ILE A 117 5.66 -9.42 5.56
CA ILE A 117 5.72 -9.18 4.11
C ILE A 117 4.64 -8.18 3.69
N PHE A 118 3.40 -8.36 4.15
CA PHE A 118 2.29 -7.46 3.87
C PHE A 118 2.57 -6.04 4.38
N ASN A 119 2.92 -5.89 5.66
CA ASN A 119 3.18 -4.57 6.25
C ASN A 119 4.37 -3.85 5.59
N ASN A 120 5.44 -4.58 5.27
CA ASN A 120 6.59 -4.01 4.56
C ASN A 120 6.23 -3.60 3.12
N ALA A 121 5.36 -4.36 2.45
CA ALA A 121 4.85 -4.03 1.13
C ALA A 121 4.01 -2.74 1.16
N MET A 122 3.06 -2.63 2.08
CA MET A 122 2.25 -1.41 2.22
C MET A 122 3.11 -0.20 2.59
N GLN A 123 4.01 -0.35 3.56
CA GLN A 123 4.92 0.71 3.96
C GLN A 123 5.78 1.23 2.80
N CYS A 124 6.32 0.33 1.97
CA CYS A 124 7.24 0.75 0.92
C CYS A 124 6.55 1.56 -0.17
N VAL A 125 5.33 1.18 -0.57
CA VAL A 125 4.53 1.91 -1.55
C VAL A 125 4.14 3.28 -1.00
N SER A 126 3.57 3.33 0.21
CA SER A 126 3.14 4.59 0.83
C SER A 126 4.30 5.55 1.05
N THR A 127 5.47 5.05 1.48
CA THR A 127 6.66 5.88 1.70
C THR A 127 7.21 6.48 0.39
N LEU A 128 7.30 5.68 -0.67
CA LEU A 128 7.79 6.15 -1.97
C LEU A 128 6.85 7.18 -2.59
N THR A 129 5.55 6.93 -2.52
CA THR A 129 4.50 7.83 -3.01
C THR A 129 4.48 9.13 -2.21
N MET A 130 4.44 9.06 -0.88
CA MET A 130 4.40 10.24 -0.01
C MET A 130 5.66 11.11 -0.17
N LYS A 131 6.83 10.52 -0.42
CA LYS A 131 8.08 11.27 -0.68
C LYS A 131 7.97 12.18 -1.90
N GLN A 132 7.20 11.78 -2.92
CA GLN A 132 6.97 12.62 -4.10
C GLN A 132 5.80 13.58 -3.88
N ILE A 133 4.71 13.14 -3.25
CA ILE A 133 3.58 14.01 -2.91
C ILE A 133 4.05 15.21 -2.09
N LEU A 134 4.88 15.00 -1.05
CA LEU A 134 5.41 16.09 -0.22
C LEU A 134 6.26 17.10 -0.99
N LYS A 135 6.71 16.83 -2.22
CA LYS A 135 7.43 17.82 -3.03
C LYS A 135 6.50 18.76 -3.80
N ILE A 136 5.28 18.31 -4.11
CA ILE A 136 4.36 18.99 -5.04
C ILE A 136 3.04 19.41 -4.36
N TYR A 137 2.73 18.85 -3.19
CA TYR A 137 1.50 19.10 -2.46
C TYR A 137 1.77 19.89 -1.17
N ASN A 138 1.14 21.07 -1.10
CA ASN A 138 1.25 22.00 0.02
C ASN A 138 -0.05 22.11 0.83
N GLY A 139 -1.04 21.23 0.61
CA GLY A 139 -2.32 21.32 1.31
C GLY A 139 -2.26 21.09 2.82
N PHE A 140 -1.09 20.69 3.35
CA PHE A 140 -0.78 20.60 4.78
C PHE A 140 -0.34 21.94 5.41
N ASP A 141 -0.09 22.98 4.62
CA ASP A 141 0.30 24.28 5.14
C ASP A 141 -0.77 24.86 6.07
N GLY A 142 -0.32 25.47 7.17
CA GLY A 142 -1.20 26.06 8.19
C GLY A 142 -2.03 25.04 8.98
N MET A 143 -1.77 23.74 8.85
CA MET A 143 -2.40 22.73 9.71
C MET A 143 -1.78 22.72 11.11
N HIS A 144 -2.63 22.47 12.12
CA HIS A 144 -2.21 22.32 13.52
C HIS A 144 -2.36 20.88 14.03
N SER A 145 -3.24 20.09 13.40
CA SER A 145 -3.49 18.69 13.74
C SER A 145 -3.84 17.90 12.49
N LEU A 146 -3.36 16.67 12.41
CA LEU A 146 -3.64 15.73 11.32
C LEU A 146 -3.87 14.34 11.89
N VAL A 147 -4.93 13.69 11.44
CA VAL A 147 -5.21 12.28 11.78
C VAL A 147 -5.02 11.43 10.55
N ASP A 148 -4.21 10.38 10.64
CA ASP A 148 -4.01 9.37 9.60
C ASP A 148 -4.79 8.10 9.99
N VAL A 149 -5.90 7.84 9.31
CA VAL A 149 -6.83 6.72 9.58
C VAL A 149 -6.46 5.55 8.67
N GLY A 150 -6.18 4.38 9.25
CA GLY A 150 -5.55 3.29 8.51
C GLY A 150 -4.08 3.57 8.21
N GLY A 151 -3.42 4.43 9.01
CA GLY A 151 -2.04 4.87 8.74
C GLY A 151 -0.97 3.81 8.97
N GLY A 152 -1.36 2.57 9.28
CA GLY A 152 -0.48 1.43 9.47
C GLY A 152 0.50 1.69 10.61
N ASN A 153 1.79 1.53 10.31
CA ASN A 153 2.84 1.80 11.29
C ASN A 153 3.17 3.30 11.47
N GLY A 154 2.47 4.21 10.78
CA GLY A 154 2.60 5.65 10.94
C GLY A 154 3.71 6.31 10.13
N ALA A 155 4.41 5.59 9.25
CA ALA A 155 5.51 6.15 8.45
C ALA A 155 5.06 7.33 7.55
N THR A 156 3.86 7.26 6.97
CA THR A 156 3.31 8.35 6.15
C THR A 156 3.11 9.62 6.97
N LEU A 157 2.45 9.49 8.12
CA LEU A 157 2.21 10.60 9.04
C LEU A 157 3.51 11.19 9.59
N ASP A 158 4.49 10.36 9.94
CA ASP A 158 5.82 10.80 10.37
C ASP A 158 6.50 11.69 9.32
N MET A 159 6.44 11.28 8.04
CA MET A 159 7.00 12.09 6.95
C MET A 159 6.34 13.46 6.83
N ILE A 160 5.03 13.54 7.06
CA ILE A 160 4.28 14.80 7.01
C ILE A 160 4.67 15.68 8.19
N ILE A 161 4.60 15.19 9.43
CA ILE A 161 4.91 16.01 10.62
C ILE A 161 6.40 16.36 10.73
N SER A 162 7.29 15.55 10.15
CA SER A 162 8.70 15.87 10.03
C SER A 162 8.96 17.06 9.08
N LYS A 163 8.14 17.21 8.02
CA LYS A 163 8.21 18.37 7.12
C LYS A 163 7.46 19.58 7.70
N TYR A 164 6.30 19.35 8.29
CA TYR A 164 5.41 20.37 8.84
C TYR A 164 5.38 20.26 10.37
N THR A 165 6.45 20.74 11.01
CA THR A 165 6.71 20.53 12.45
C THR A 165 5.68 21.17 13.40
N SER A 166 4.82 22.04 12.89
CA SER A 166 3.69 22.62 13.65
C SER A 166 2.49 21.68 13.77
N ILE A 167 2.43 20.61 12.97
CA ILE A 167 1.31 19.66 12.96
C ILE A 167 1.48 18.65 14.10
N LYS A 168 0.42 18.49 14.91
CA LYS A 168 0.29 17.37 15.84
C LYS A 168 -0.33 16.18 15.11
N GLY A 169 0.42 15.08 14.97
CA GLY A 169 -0.04 13.88 14.29
C GLY A 169 -0.80 12.91 15.21
N ILE A 170 -1.83 12.27 14.69
CA ILE A 170 -2.56 11.16 15.32
C ILE A 170 -2.60 10.00 14.33
N ASN A 171 -1.87 8.91 14.59
CA ASN A 171 -1.95 7.69 13.79
C ASN A 171 -3.03 6.76 14.36
N LEU A 172 -3.99 6.35 13.53
CA LEU A 172 -5.09 5.45 13.90
C LEU A 172 -5.05 4.21 13.04
N ASP A 173 -4.93 3.05 13.67
CA ASP A 173 -5.04 1.74 13.02
C ASP A 173 -5.55 0.69 14.03
N LEU A 174 -5.62 -0.56 13.60
CA LEU A 174 -6.00 -1.69 14.41
C LEU A 174 -5.06 -1.92 15.59
N PRO A 175 -5.58 -2.46 16.70
CA PRO A 175 -4.79 -2.91 17.84
C PRO A 175 -3.53 -3.71 17.46
N THR A 176 -3.69 -4.70 16.59
CA THR A 176 -2.61 -5.61 16.18
C THR A 176 -1.53 -4.93 15.35
N VAL A 177 -1.88 -3.87 14.61
CA VAL A 177 -0.95 -3.10 13.79
C VAL A 177 -0.21 -2.09 14.68
N ILE A 178 -0.95 -1.31 15.46
CA ILE A 178 -0.43 -0.28 16.36
C ILE A 178 0.53 -0.82 17.43
N GLN A 179 0.27 -2.01 17.98
CA GLN A 179 1.17 -2.63 18.98
C GLN A 179 2.60 -2.83 18.48
N THR A 180 2.79 -2.94 17.16
CA THR A 180 4.10 -3.13 16.54
C THR A 180 4.62 -1.88 15.83
N ALA A 181 3.86 -0.78 15.87
CA ALA A 181 4.24 0.48 15.24
C ALA A 181 5.41 1.13 16.02
N PRO A 182 6.42 1.67 15.33
CA PRO A 182 7.50 2.41 15.98
C PRO A 182 6.99 3.74 16.55
N THR A 183 7.70 4.25 17.54
CA THR A 183 7.41 5.56 18.13
C THR A 183 8.06 6.67 17.32
N TYR A 184 7.28 7.70 16.98
CA TYR A 184 7.76 8.87 16.25
C TYR A 184 7.59 10.15 17.08
N LYS A 185 8.55 11.08 16.96
CA LYS A 185 8.54 12.33 17.72
C LYS A 185 7.42 13.25 17.19
N GLY A 186 6.53 13.70 18.08
CA GLY A 186 5.42 14.60 17.72
C GLY A 186 4.16 13.89 17.21
N MET A 187 4.16 12.56 17.19
CA MET A 187 3.02 11.72 16.83
C MET A 187 2.41 11.08 18.06
N ASN A 188 1.09 11.15 18.18
CA ASN A 188 0.32 10.31 19.10
C ASN A 188 -0.20 9.11 18.31
N ILE A 189 -0.18 7.94 18.95
CA ILE A 189 -0.65 6.70 18.34
C ILE A 189 -1.83 6.19 19.15
N TYR A 190 -2.97 5.94 18.52
CA TYR A 190 -4.13 5.38 19.19
C TYR A 190 -4.62 4.12 18.49
N MET A 191 -5.08 3.18 19.31
CA MET A 191 -5.71 1.95 18.85
C MET A 191 -7.17 2.25 18.50
N CYS A 192 -7.61 1.83 17.32
CA CYS A 192 -8.99 1.95 16.91
C CYS A 192 -9.55 0.59 16.48
N VAL A 193 -10.68 0.18 17.06
CA VAL A 193 -11.38 -1.05 16.68
C VAL A 193 -12.40 -0.78 15.57
N PHE A 194 -12.93 0.45 15.50
CA PHE A 194 -13.93 0.91 14.54
C PHE A 194 -13.79 2.42 14.28
N VAL A 195 -13.66 2.82 13.01
CA VAL A 195 -13.88 4.22 12.58
C VAL A 195 -15.20 4.27 11.82
N CYS A 196 -16.31 4.21 12.55
CA CYS A 196 -17.63 4.39 11.95
C CYS A 196 -17.91 5.90 11.83
N VAL A 197 -18.14 6.40 10.61
CA VAL A 197 -18.56 7.78 10.37
C VAL A 197 -19.93 7.80 9.67
N CYS A 198 -20.94 7.24 10.32
CA CYS A 198 -22.31 7.19 9.78
C CYS A 198 -23.18 8.39 10.18
N LYS A 199 -24.12 8.78 9.31
CA LYS A 199 -25.25 9.65 9.68
C LYS A 199 -26.41 8.81 10.24
N GLU A 200 -26.92 9.31 11.37
CA GLU A 200 -28.22 9.07 11.99
C GLU A 200 -28.48 7.79 12.81
N LYS A 201 -28.55 8.03 14.13
CA LYS A 201 -29.48 7.45 15.11
C LYS A 201 -29.83 5.96 14.94
N SER A 202 -29.04 5.06 15.55
CA SER A 202 -29.55 4.26 16.68
C SER A 202 -28.48 3.37 17.35
N THR A 203 -28.36 3.59 18.66
CA THR A 203 -28.13 2.65 19.77
C THR A 203 -26.83 1.85 20.00
N TYR A 204 -26.30 2.09 21.21
CA TYR A 204 -25.40 1.32 22.09
C TYR A 204 -23.89 1.24 21.76
N TRP A 205 -23.10 1.98 22.54
CA TRP A 205 -21.64 1.91 22.62
C TRP A 205 -21.23 1.36 24.00
N PRO A 206 -20.32 0.36 24.10
CA PRO A 206 -19.74 -0.05 25.39
C PRO A 206 -18.93 1.09 26.03
N SER A 207 -19.28 1.44 27.26
CA SER A 207 -19.03 2.72 27.94
C SER A 207 -17.57 3.09 28.29
N ASN A 208 -16.54 2.44 27.75
CA ASN A 208 -15.22 2.44 28.41
C ASN A 208 -13.99 2.74 27.53
N HIS A 209 -14.16 3.09 26.25
CA HIS A 209 -13.06 3.65 25.44
C HIS A 209 -13.60 4.80 24.58
N ARG A 210 -13.22 6.04 24.89
CA ARG A 210 -13.67 7.25 24.19
C ARG A 210 -12.48 8.05 23.67
N LEU A 211 -12.30 8.06 22.35
CA LEU A 211 -11.51 9.08 21.64
C LEU A 211 -12.51 10.04 20.98
N TYR A 212 -12.60 11.27 21.48
CA TYR A 212 -13.43 12.31 20.87
C TYR A 212 -12.66 12.96 19.72
N LEU A 213 -12.89 12.52 18.49
CA LEU A 213 -12.50 13.30 17.31
C LEU A 213 -13.62 14.31 17.03
N ALA A 214 -13.57 15.45 17.72
CA ALA A 214 -14.51 16.54 17.49
C ALA A 214 -14.32 17.13 16.07
N GLY A 215 -15.33 16.98 15.20
CA GLY A 215 -15.40 17.68 13.91
C GLY A 215 -15.48 16.84 12.65
N VAL A 216 -15.71 15.53 12.76
CA VAL A 216 -16.00 14.64 11.61
C VAL A 216 -17.35 13.98 11.85
N GLU A 217 -18.36 14.40 11.10
CA GLU A 217 -19.73 13.94 11.30
C GLU A 217 -20.13 12.83 10.32
N HIS A 218 -19.61 12.80 9.07
CA HIS A 218 -20.03 11.83 8.03
C HIS A 218 -18.90 11.42 7.05
N VAL A 219 -18.88 10.14 6.69
CA VAL A 219 -18.25 9.58 5.46
C VAL A 219 -19.24 8.53 4.89
N ALA A 220 -19.58 8.60 3.60
CA ALA A 220 -20.58 7.73 2.96
C ALA A 220 -20.11 7.14 1.62
N GLY A 221 -20.85 6.14 1.12
CA GLY A 221 -20.52 5.24 0.00
C GLY A 221 -20.03 3.86 0.45
N ASP A 222 -20.22 2.80 -0.34
CA ASP A 222 -20.08 1.37 0.05
C ASP A 222 -18.63 0.87 0.30
N MET A 223 -17.86 1.67 1.03
CA MET A 223 -16.76 1.27 1.94
C MET A 223 -17.14 1.52 3.41
N PHE A 224 -18.38 1.93 3.71
CA PHE A 224 -18.79 2.41 5.04
C PHE A 224 -20.04 1.73 5.66
N ALA A 225 -20.64 0.71 5.03
CA ALA A 225 -21.80 0.01 5.62
C ALA A 225 -21.39 -0.97 6.74
N GLU A 226 -20.30 -1.74 6.54
CA GLU A 226 -19.62 -2.55 7.55
C GLU A 226 -18.14 -2.64 7.16
N LEU A 227 -17.30 -1.70 7.64
CA LEU A 227 -15.91 -1.48 7.17
C LEU A 227 -15.12 -2.77 6.80
N PRO A 228 -14.70 -2.97 5.54
CA PRO A 228 -13.39 -3.51 5.24
C PRO A 228 -12.36 -2.37 5.30
N LYS A 229 -11.20 -2.63 5.91
CA LYS A 229 -10.18 -1.63 6.25
C LYS A 229 -9.42 -1.16 4.99
N ALA A 230 -9.25 0.15 4.84
CA ALA A 230 -8.44 0.80 3.79
C ALA A 230 -7.14 1.38 4.38
N ASP A 231 -6.17 1.66 3.50
CA ASP A 231 -4.75 1.85 3.84
C ASP A 231 -4.26 3.31 4.06
N ALA A 232 -5.12 4.35 3.98
CA ALA A 232 -4.94 5.67 4.63
C ALA A 232 -6.08 6.68 4.30
N ILE A 233 -6.63 7.38 5.31
CA ILE A 233 -7.50 8.57 5.17
C ILE A 233 -6.96 9.67 6.09
N MET A 234 -6.63 10.84 5.52
CA MET A 234 -6.13 11.97 6.30
C MET A 234 -7.25 12.96 6.64
N LEU A 235 -7.52 13.16 7.92
CA LEU A 235 -8.60 14.02 8.40
C LEU A 235 -8.08 15.36 8.95
N LYS A 236 -8.70 16.45 8.50
CA LYS A 236 -8.62 17.81 9.06
C LYS A 236 -10.03 18.31 9.37
N LYS A 237 -10.16 19.18 10.38
CA LYS A 237 -11.40 19.93 10.67
C LYS A 237 -11.86 20.67 9.40
N GLY A 238 -12.94 20.19 8.78
CA GLY A 238 -13.55 20.75 7.56
C GLY A 238 -12.93 20.32 6.21
N LYS A 239 -11.92 19.43 6.18
CA LYS A 239 -11.27 18.98 4.95
C LYS A 239 -10.76 17.55 5.08
N VAL A 240 -11.07 16.68 4.12
CA VAL A 240 -10.52 15.31 4.07
C VAL A 240 -9.57 15.21 2.88
N ILE A 241 -8.42 14.57 3.10
CA ILE A 241 -7.43 14.30 2.06
C ILE A 241 -7.42 12.79 1.82
N VAL A 242 -7.67 12.39 0.59
CA VAL A 242 -7.64 11.01 0.11
C VAL A 242 -6.48 10.88 -0.86
N ILE A 243 -5.68 9.82 -0.74
CA ILE A 243 -4.55 9.54 -1.61
C ILE A 243 -4.76 8.16 -2.22
N GLU A 244 -5.29 8.11 -3.45
CA GLU A 244 -5.70 6.86 -4.08
C GLU A 244 -5.51 6.88 -5.60
N HIS A 245 -5.53 5.72 -6.23
CA HIS A 245 -5.59 5.65 -7.68
C HIS A 245 -6.98 6.10 -8.19
N ILE A 246 -7.01 6.71 -9.38
CA ILE A 246 -8.25 7.00 -10.10
C ILE A 246 -8.30 6.07 -11.32
N LEU A 247 -9.33 5.24 -11.39
CA LEU A 247 -9.59 4.39 -12.54
C LEU A 247 -10.15 5.24 -13.69
N PRO A 248 -9.59 5.18 -14.91
CA PRO A 248 -10.15 5.92 -16.03
C PRO A 248 -11.49 5.30 -16.45
N GLU A 249 -12.48 6.14 -16.77
CA GLU A 249 -13.80 5.69 -17.27
C GLU A 249 -13.68 4.94 -18.60
N ILE A 250 -12.77 5.39 -19.46
CA ILE A 250 -12.42 4.74 -20.71
C ILE A 250 -11.03 4.13 -20.56
N PRO A 251 -10.84 2.81 -20.76
CA PRO A 251 -9.53 2.17 -20.64
C PRO A 251 -8.46 2.84 -21.52
N GLN A 252 -7.28 3.07 -20.94
CA GLN A 252 -6.14 3.68 -21.63
C GLN A 252 -4.86 2.85 -21.45
N THR A 253 -3.87 3.10 -22.31
CA THR A 253 -2.61 2.34 -22.35
C THR A 253 -1.41 3.10 -21.77
N ASP A 254 -1.62 4.30 -21.25
CA ASP A 254 -0.58 5.03 -20.53
C ASP A 254 -0.17 4.27 -19.25
N VAL A 255 0.93 4.71 -18.64
CA VAL A 255 1.52 3.99 -17.51
C VAL A 255 0.62 4.02 -16.26
N TYR A 256 -0.13 5.10 -16.05
CA TYR A 256 -0.97 5.26 -14.87
C TYR A 256 -2.24 4.42 -14.99
N SER A 257 -2.90 4.47 -16.15
CA SER A 257 -4.09 3.66 -16.42
C SER A 257 -3.79 2.17 -16.34
N ARG A 258 -2.64 1.72 -16.87
CA ARG A 258 -2.20 0.32 -16.71
C ARG A 258 -1.98 -0.07 -15.26
N ALA A 259 -1.37 0.83 -14.46
CA ALA A 259 -1.15 0.58 -13.05
C ALA A 259 -2.47 0.50 -12.26
N SER A 260 -3.38 1.47 -12.43
CA SER A 260 -4.67 1.46 -11.75
C SER A 260 -5.56 0.29 -12.17
N SER A 261 -5.55 -0.11 -13.45
CA SER A 261 -6.30 -1.29 -13.90
C SER A 261 -5.74 -2.59 -13.31
N LEU A 262 -4.41 -2.75 -13.24
CA LEU A 262 -3.80 -3.91 -12.61
C LEU A 262 -4.08 -3.95 -11.11
N GLN A 263 -3.98 -2.79 -10.44
CA GLN A 263 -4.34 -2.66 -9.02
C GLN A 263 -5.80 -3.03 -8.79
N ASN A 264 -6.73 -2.57 -9.66
CA ASN A 264 -8.14 -2.92 -9.56
C ASN A 264 -8.38 -4.44 -9.61
N ILE A 265 -7.65 -5.17 -10.46
CA ILE A 265 -7.71 -6.63 -10.50
C ILE A 265 -7.28 -7.25 -9.15
N LEU A 266 -6.25 -6.71 -8.50
CA LEU A 266 -5.83 -7.15 -7.17
C LEU A 266 -6.90 -6.84 -6.10
N MET A 267 -7.52 -5.66 -6.18
CA MET A 267 -8.57 -5.24 -5.24
C MET A 267 -9.83 -6.11 -5.36
N LEU A 268 -10.21 -6.51 -6.56
CA LEU A 268 -11.36 -7.40 -6.78
C LEU A 268 -11.20 -8.76 -6.07
N LEU A 269 -9.97 -9.24 -5.85
CA LEU A 269 -9.73 -10.49 -5.12
C LEU A 269 -10.22 -10.43 -3.67
N ILE A 270 -10.31 -9.23 -3.09
CA ILE A 270 -10.71 -9.00 -1.69
C ILE A 270 -12.02 -8.21 -1.58
N ASN A 271 -12.85 -8.26 -2.62
CA ASN A 271 -14.11 -7.54 -2.73
C ASN A 271 -13.94 -6.00 -2.65
N GLY A 272 -12.74 -5.51 -2.95
CA GLY A 272 -12.44 -4.10 -3.14
C GLY A 272 -12.53 -3.71 -4.61
N ARG A 273 -12.45 -2.40 -4.87
CA ARG A 273 -12.35 -1.85 -6.22
C ARG A 273 -11.73 -0.46 -6.22
N GLU A 274 -10.97 -0.19 -7.28
CA GLU A 274 -10.61 1.17 -7.66
C GLU A 274 -11.84 1.91 -8.19
N ARG A 275 -11.82 3.23 -8.11
CA ARG A 275 -12.97 4.07 -8.49
C ARG A 275 -12.62 5.10 -9.53
N THR A 276 -13.62 5.41 -10.34
CA THR A 276 -13.58 6.54 -11.26
C THR A 276 -13.70 7.85 -10.50
N LYS A 277 -13.29 8.96 -11.15
CA LYS A 277 -13.46 10.30 -10.59
C LYS A 277 -14.93 10.61 -10.28
N VAL A 278 -15.84 10.21 -11.17
CA VAL A 278 -17.29 10.40 -10.99
C VAL A 278 -17.82 9.65 -9.77
N GLU A 279 -17.34 8.42 -9.53
CA GLU A 279 -17.70 7.67 -8.32
C GLU A 279 -17.15 8.34 -7.04
N TYR A 280 -15.91 8.86 -7.06
CA TYR A 280 -15.39 9.65 -5.95
C TYR A 280 -16.19 10.93 -5.71
N GLU A 281 -16.63 11.63 -6.76
CA GLU A 281 -17.47 12.82 -6.66
C GLU A 281 -18.83 12.50 -6.04
N ALA A 282 -19.46 11.40 -6.46
CA ALA A 282 -20.72 10.93 -5.89
C ALA A 282 -20.59 10.59 -4.40
N MET A 283 -19.57 9.83 -4.01
CA MET A 283 -19.31 9.50 -2.60
C MET A 283 -18.98 10.75 -1.77
N THR A 284 -18.27 11.71 -2.35
CA THR A 284 -17.96 12.99 -1.68
C THR A 284 -19.26 13.73 -1.32
N LYS A 285 -20.21 13.78 -2.25
CA LYS A 285 -21.53 14.39 -2.04
C LYS A 285 -22.35 13.62 -1.02
N GLU A 286 -22.37 12.29 -1.11
CA GLU A 286 -23.07 11.42 -0.16
C GLU A 286 -22.53 11.58 1.27
N ALA A 287 -21.21 11.75 1.40
CA ALA A 287 -20.52 12.02 2.66
C ALA A 287 -20.80 13.41 3.24
N GLY A 288 -21.57 14.26 2.54
CA GLY A 288 -21.95 15.60 3.01
C GLY A 288 -20.85 16.66 2.85
N PHE A 289 -19.93 16.46 1.90
CA PHE A 289 -18.99 17.46 1.41
C PHE A 289 -19.52 18.11 0.13
N ASP A 290 -19.07 19.33 -0.14
CA ASP A 290 -19.57 20.14 -1.25
C ASP A 290 -18.77 19.93 -2.54
N GLU A 291 -17.50 19.56 -2.46
CA GLU A 291 -16.63 19.45 -3.64
C GLU A 291 -15.54 18.40 -3.44
N LEU A 292 -15.25 17.63 -4.50
CA LEU A 292 -14.03 16.84 -4.64
C LEU A 292 -13.05 17.61 -5.53
N ARG A 293 -11.85 17.90 -5.02
CA ARG A 293 -10.76 18.51 -5.78
C ARG A 293 -9.65 17.52 -6.00
N VAL A 294 -9.38 17.15 -7.26
CA VAL A 294 -8.18 16.41 -7.62
C VAL A 294 -7.03 17.41 -7.77
N VAL A 295 -6.04 17.37 -6.87
CA VAL A 295 -5.04 18.44 -6.74
C VAL A 295 -3.76 18.13 -7.50
N CYS A 296 -3.20 16.96 -7.28
CA CYS A 296 -1.95 16.52 -7.90
C CYS A 296 -1.86 14.99 -7.86
N HIS A 297 -0.84 14.41 -8.49
CA HIS A 297 -0.59 12.97 -8.41
C HIS A 297 0.90 12.65 -8.35
N ALA A 298 1.24 11.51 -7.75
CA ALA A 298 2.58 10.95 -7.81
C ALA A 298 2.53 9.43 -7.90
N PHE A 299 3.33 8.85 -8.79
CA PHE A 299 3.36 7.40 -9.05
C PHE A 299 1.98 6.76 -9.29
N GLY A 300 1.03 7.52 -9.87
CA GLY A 300 -0.32 7.05 -10.16
C GLY A 300 -1.33 7.24 -9.02
N ALA A 301 -0.89 7.57 -7.82
CA ALA A 301 -1.76 7.95 -6.71
C ALA A 301 -2.09 9.45 -6.79
N TYR A 302 -3.38 9.78 -6.75
CA TYR A 302 -3.92 11.12 -6.79
C TYR A 302 -4.22 11.63 -5.38
N VAL A 303 -3.81 12.86 -5.10
CA VAL A 303 -4.23 13.59 -3.92
C VAL A 303 -5.56 14.27 -4.23
N MET A 304 -6.59 13.86 -3.52
CA MET A 304 -7.94 14.37 -3.62
C MET A 304 -8.34 15.05 -2.31
N GLU A 305 -8.94 16.23 -2.40
CA GLU A 305 -9.44 16.98 -1.25
C GLU A 305 -10.97 17.02 -1.29
N LEU A 306 -11.62 16.55 -0.23
CA LEU A 306 -13.05 16.73 -0.02
C LEU A 306 -13.22 18.00 0.81
N VAL A 307 -13.92 18.99 0.24
CA VAL A 307 -14.06 20.34 0.78
C VAL A 307 -15.52 20.57 1.18
N LYS A 308 -15.71 21.23 2.32
CA LYS A 308 -17.00 21.71 2.82
C LYS A 308 -16.93 23.22 2.99
N PHE A 309 -17.91 23.95 2.47
CA PHE A 309 -17.98 25.42 2.50
C PHE A 309 -18.79 25.94 3.68
#